data_AF-A0A533RKM7-F1
#
_entry.id   AF-A0A533RKM7-F1
#
_cell.length_a   1.000
_cell.length_b   1.000
_cell.length_c   1.000
_cell.angle_alpha   90.00
_cell.angle_beta   90.00
_cell.angle_gamma   90.00
#
_symmetry.space_group_name_H-M   'P 1'
#
loop_
_entity.id
_entity.type
_entity.pdbx_description
1 polymer ?
#
loop_
_entity_poly.entity_id
_entity_poly.type
_entity_poly.pdbx_seq_one_letter_code
_entity_poly.pdbx_strand_id
1 'polypeptide(L)' 'YGVIVTSGWRRGLLLPDLEGVDTPRQQVDIALRKAGIPASEPYSLERFRVDRHV' A
#
# COMPACT_ATOMS: atom_id res chain seq x y z
N TYR A 1 4.02 -8.25 5.08
CA TYR A 1 3.03 -7.26 5.59
C TYR A 1 2.35 -6.59 4.42
N GLY A 2 1.06 -6.30 4.56
CA GLY A 2 0.37 -5.39 3.64
C GLY A 2 0.55 -3.94 4.08
N VAL A 3 0.32 -3.02 3.15
CA VAL A 3 0.38 -1.57 3.38
C VAL A 3 -0.94 -0.92 3.04
N ILE A 4 -1.27 0.14 3.78
CA ILE A 4 -2.40 1.02 3.50
C ILE A 4 -1.87 2.45 3.46
N VAL A 5 -2.23 3.20 2.42
CA VAL A 5 -1.95 4.63 2.28
C VAL A 5 -3.24 5.43 2.33
N THR A 6 -3.24 6.56 3.03
CA THR A 6 -4.42 7.43 3.14
C THR A 6 -4.04 8.90 2.94
N SER A 7 -4.78 9.61 2.09
CA SER A 7 -4.76 11.08 1.99
C SER A 7 -6.20 11.60 1.86
N GLY A 8 -6.69 12.24 2.93
CA GLY A 8 -8.08 12.67 3.04
C GLY A 8 -9.04 11.49 2.87
N TRP A 9 -9.86 11.53 1.83
CA TRP A 9 -10.82 10.47 1.48
C TRP A 9 -10.24 9.39 0.56
N ARG A 10 -9.05 9.61 -0.02
CA ARG A 10 -8.39 8.63 -0.90
C ARG A 10 -7.65 7.60 -0.05
N ARG A 11 -7.85 6.32 -0.37
CA ARG A 11 -7.20 5.21 0.33
C ARG A 11 -6.77 4.13 -0.66
N GLY A 12 -5.57 3.60 -0.46
CA GLY A 12 -5.02 2.49 -1.24
C GLY A 12 -4.50 1.42 -0.33
N LEU A 13 -4.68 0.16 -0.73
CA LEU A 13 -4.13 -0.99 -0.04
C LEU A 13 -3.33 -1.83 -1.02
N LEU A 14 -2.25 -2.42 -0.52
CA LEU A 14 -1.58 -3.51 -1.21
C LEU A 14 -1.25 -4.64 -0.24
N LEU A 15 -1.60 -5.86 -0.65
CA LEU A 15 -1.37 -7.08 0.10
C LEU A 15 0.13 -7.42 0.19
N PRO A 16 0.55 -8.21 1.20
CA PRO A 16 1.85 -8.85 1.20
C PRO A 16 1.99 -9.90 0.08
N ASP A 17 3.24 -10.30 -0.17
CA ASP A 17 3.60 -11.50 -0.94
C ASP A 17 3.04 -11.52 -2.37
N LEU A 18 3.12 -10.38 -3.05
CA LEU A 18 2.70 -10.24 -4.44
C LEU A 18 3.89 -10.48 -5.38
N GLU A 19 3.70 -11.34 -6.37
CA GLU A 19 4.66 -11.57 -7.44
C GLU A 19 4.93 -10.25 -8.20
N GLY A 20 6.21 -9.97 -8.48
CA GLY A 20 6.65 -8.75 -9.15
C GLY A 20 6.68 -7.49 -8.27
N VAL A 21 6.55 -7.62 -6.94
CA VAL A 21 6.75 -6.54 -5.97
C VAL A 21 7.93 -6.87 -5.06
N ASP A 22 9.12 -6.44 -5.47
CA ASP A 22 10.38 -6.88 -4.86
C ASP A 22 10.82 -6.00 -3.68
N THR A 23 10.27 -4.79 -3.56
CA THR A 23 10.67 -3.84 -2.51
C THR A 23 9.49 -3.23 -1.76
N PRO A 24 9.65 -2.89 -0.47
CA PRO A 24 8.63 -2.16 0.28
C PRO A 24 8.26 -0.81 -0.36
N ARG A 25 9.24 -0.13 -0.97
CA ARG A 25 9.01 1.14 -1.67
C ARG A 25 8.10 0.95 -2.88
N GLN A 26 8.35 -0.06 -3.72
CA GLN A 26 7.45 -0.41 -4.82
C GLN A 26 6.05 -0.73 -4.32
N GLN A 27 5.92 -1.45 -3.20
CA GLN A 27 4.63 -1.79 -2.61
C GLN A 27 3.83 -0.52 -2.25
N VAL A 28 4.48 0.45 -1.61
CA VAL A 28 3.87 1.75 -1.28
C VAL A 28 3.53 2.54 -2.55
N ASP A 29 4.44 2.61 -3.52
CA ASP A 29 4.22 3.34 -4.78
C ASP A 29 3.03 2.77 -5.57
N ILE A 30 2.87 1.45 -5.59
CA ILE A 30 1.71 0.80 -6.20
C ILE A 30 0.42 1.14 -5.43
N ALA A 31 0.44 1.11 -4.10
CA ALA A 31 -0.72 1.45 -3.28
C ALA A 31 -1.15 2.92 -3.49
N LEU A 32 -0.19 3.84 -3.56
CA LEU A 32 -0.40 5.26 -3.86
C LEU A 32 -1.03 5.46 -5.24
N ARG A 33 -0.47 4.81 -6.28
CA ARG A 33 -1.03 4.86 -7.64
C ARG A 33 -2.47 4.33 -7.71
N LYS A 34 -2.76 3.20 -7.04
CA LYS A 34 -4.12 2.65 -6.97
C LYS A 34 -5.11 3.59 -6.27
N ALA A 35 -4.64 4.38 -5.31
CA ALA A 35 -5.44 5.37 -4.60
C ALA A 35 -5.54 6.73 -5.31
N GLY A 36 -4.82 6.93 -6.42
CA GLY A 36 -4.67 8.25 -7.04
C GLY A 36 -4.00 9.28 -6.13
N ILE A 37 -3.05 8.86 -5.29
CA ILE A 37 -2.29 9.74 -4.39
C ILE A 37 -0.89 9.97 -5.00
N PRO A 38 -0.51 11.20 -5.34
CA PRO A 38 0.85 11.51 -5.76
C PRO A 38 1.85 11.25 -4.63
N ALA A 39 3.01 10.65 -4.95
CA ALA A 39 4.04 10.38 -3.94
C ALA A 39 4.66 11.66 -3.31
N SER A 40 4.48 12.81 -3.96
CA SER A 40 4.90 14.13 -3.48
C SER A 40 3.91 14.78 -2.50
N GLU A 41 2.68 14.26 -2.41
CA GLU A 41 1.66 14.77 -1.51
C GLU A 41 1.80 14.13 -0.12
N PRO A 42 1.49 14.82 0.99
CA PRO A 42 1.41 14.18 2.29
C PRO A 42 0.39 13.04 2.34
N TYR A 43 0.77 11.90 2.90
CA TYR A 43 -0.11 10.76 3.17
C TYR A 43 0.29 10.06 4.47
N SER A 44 -0.64 9.33 5.09
CA SER A 44 -0.33 8.40 6.17
C SER A 44 -0.09 7.00 5.62
N LEU A 45 0.81 6.25 6.27
CA LEU A 45 1.15 4.88 5.94
C LEU A 45 0.89 3.97 7.13
N GLU A 46 0.08 2.95 6.93
CA GLU A 46 -0.21 1.91 7.92
C GLU A 46 0.25 0.53 7.40
N ARG A 47 0.54 -0.39 8.31
CA ARG A 47 0.93 -1.77 8.00
C ARG A 47 -0.02 -2.75 8.66
N PHE A 48 -0.36 -3.84 7.97
CA PHE A 48 -1.17 -4.92 8.52
C PHE A 48 -0.56 -6.30 8.21
N ARG A 49 -0.95 -7.30 9.01
CA ARG A 49 -0.64 -8.71 8.77
C ARG A 49 -1.85 -9.40 8.16
N VAL A 50 -1.61 -10.40 7.33
CA VAL A 50 -2.66 -11.22 6.71
C VAL A 50 -2.49 -12.63 7.24
N ASP A 51 -3.52 -13.12 7.93
CA ASP A 51 -3.63 -14.53 8.29
C ASP A 51 -4.48 -15.22 7.22
N ARG A 52 -3.89 -16.19 6.53
CA ARG A 52 -4.61 -17.01 5.54
C ARG A 52 -5.11 -18.27 6.25
N HIS A 53 -6.42 -18.46 6.27
CA HIS A 53 -7.01 -19.73 6.67
C HIS A 53 -7.02 -20.66 5.45
N VAL A 54 -6.44 -21.86 5.61
CA VAL A 54 -6.37 -22.94 4.60
C VAL A 54 -7.56 -23.87 4.71
#